data_AF-A0A8B6BSM4-F1
#
_entry.id   AF-A0A8B6BSM4-F1
#
_cell.length_a   1.000
_cell.length_b   1.000
_cell.length_c   1.000
_cell.angle_alpha   90.00
_cell.angle_beta   90.00
_cell.angle_gamma   90.00
#
_symmetry.space_group_name_H-M   'P 1'
#
loop_
_entity.id
_entity.type
_entity.pdbx_description
1 polymer ?
#
loop_
_entity_poly.entity_id
_entity_poly.type
_entity_poly.pdbx_seq_one_letter_code
_entity_poly.pdbx_strand_id
1 'polypeptide(L)'
;MRVHVFGNSPSPAVATLGLRKAAQASEQEFGSHVTSFVTRDFYVDDGLTSCPTKEEAVKLMKDTQQALAKYGNLRLHKFASNCAEVMSAFHASDLASNLKDLDLECDSKPLQRSLGLSWDVNTDNFLFQLSSENKPITRRGILSTINSLYDPLGFLAP
;
A
#
# COMPACT_ATOMS: atom_id res chain seq x y z
N MET A 1 0.14 -26.70 -12.13
CA MET A 1 -0.14 -25.34 -11.59
C MET A 1 -0.05 -24.35 -12.76
N ARG A 2 -1.11 -23.60 -13.08
CA ARG A 2 -1.09 -22.54 -14.11
C ARG A 2 -1.13 -21.17 -13.42
N VAL A 3 -0.08 -20.85 -12.67
CA VAL A 3 0.06 -19.58 -11.94
C VAL A 3 1.39 -18.94 -12.29
N HIS A 4 1.46 -17.60 -12.22
CA HIS A 4 2.75 -16.91 -12.35
C HIS A 4 3.66 -17.29 -11.19
N VAL A 5 4.91 -17.61 -11.51
CA VAL A 5 5.90 -18.05 -10.53
C VAL A 5 6.51 -16.84 -9.83
N PHE A 6 6.51 -16.85 -8.50
CA PHE A 6 7.23 -15.87 -7.68
C PHE A 6 8.74 -15.99 -7.91
N GLY A 7 9.43 -14.85 -7.96
CA GLY A 7 10.87 -14.80 -8.19
C GLY A 7 11.31 -14.87 -9.66
N ASN A 8 10.37 -15.07 -10.59
CA ASN A 8 10.67 -14.97 -12.03
C ASN A 8 10.63 -13.50 -12.49
N SER A 9 11.69 -13.02 -13.13
CA SER A 9 11.88 -11.60 -13.49
C SER A 9 10.72 -10.94 -14.28
N PRO A 10 10.05 -11.59 -15.27
CA PRO A 10 8.93 -10.98 -15.98
C PRO A 10 7.60 -11.04 -15.22
N SER A 11 7.50 -11.82 -14.13
CA SER A 11 6.22 -12.04 -13.44
C SER A 11 5.55 -10.73 -12.97
N PRO A 12 6.26 -9.75 -12.38
CA PRO A 12 5.65 -8.47 -12.00
C PRO A 12 5.07 -7.73 -13.20
N ALA A 13 5.79 -7.68 -14.33
CA ALA A 13 5.33 -6.99 -15.53
C ALA A 13 4.05 -7.61 -16.11
N VAL A 14 3.96 -8.94 -16.12
CA VAL A 14 2.76 -9.64 -16.60
C VAL A 14 1.58 -9.47 -15.63
N ALA A 15 1.83 -9.52 -14.32
CA ALA A 15 0.81 -9.28 -13.31
C ALA A 15 0.24 -7.85 -13.42
N THR A 16 1.11 -6.83 -13.54
CA THR A 16 0.70 -5.43 -13.74
C THR A 16 -0.08 -5.26 -15.04
N LEU A 17 0.30 -5.94 -16.12
CA LEU A 17 -0.46 -5.92 -17.37
C LEU A 17 -1.87 -6.49 -17.19
N GLY A 18 -2.00 -7.64 -16.51
CA GLY A 18 -3.28 -8.25 -16.20
C GLY A 18 -4.18 -7.35 -15.37
N LEU A 19 -3.62 -6.74 -14.32
CA LEU A 19 -4.30 -5.79 -13.45
C LEU A 19 -4.82 -4.58 -14.25
N ARG A 20 -3.98 -3.98 -15.09
CA ARG A 20 -4.37 -2.86 -15.97
C ARG A 20 -5.43 -3.24 -16.99
N LYS A 21 -5.36 -4.45 -17.56
CA LYS A 21 -6.38 -4.96 -18.49
C LYS A 21 -7.74 -5.14 -17.83
N ALA A 22 -7.77 -5.64 -16.59
CA ALA A 22 -9.01 -5.75 -15.82
C ALA A 22 -9.62 -4.36 -15.55
N ALA A 23 -8.80 -3.38 -15.16
CA ALA A 23 -9.27 -2.00 -14.94
C ALA A 23 -9.79 -1.34 -16.23
N GLN A 24 -9.06 -1.48 -17.36
CA GLN A 24 -9.50 -0.98 -18.67
C GLN A 24 -10.86 -1.55 -19.10
N ALA A 25 -11.09 -2.85 -18.87
CA ALA A 25 -12.37 -3.49 -19.19
C ALA A 25 -13.53 -2.96 -18.33
N SER A 26 -13.23 -2.44 -17.14
CA SER A 26 -14.22 -1.90 -16.20
C SER A 26 -14.61 -0.44 -16.45
N GLU A 27 -13.87 0.29 -17.30
CA GLU A 27 -13.98 1.75 -17.45
C GLU A 27 -15.38 2.22 -17.86
N GLN A 28 -16.10 1.46 -18.70
CA GLN A 28 -17.45 1.80 -19.15
C GLN A 28 -18.49 1.72 -18.01
N GLU A 29 -18.29 0.84 -17.04
CA GLU A 29 -19.26 0.59 -15.95
C GLU A 29 -18.88 1.33 -14.67
N PHE A 30 -17.59 1.35 -14.34
CA PHE A 30 -17.07 1.92 -13.10
C PHE A 30 -16.41 3.28 -13.28
N GLY A 31 -16.25 3.78 -14.52
CA GLY A 31 -15.65 5.08 -14.79
C GLY A 31 -14.11 5.08 -14.85
N SER A 32 -13.56 6.21 -15.29
CA SER A 32 -12.12 6.37 -15.52
C SER A 32 -11.28 6.54 -14.25
N HIS A 33 -11.90 6.81 -13.11
CA HIS A 33 -11.19 6.94 -11.82
C HIS A 33 -10.57 5.61 -11.38
N VAL A 34 -11.26 4.48 -11.59
CA VAL A 34 -10.71 3.13 -11.31
C VAL A 34 -9.49 2.85 -12.19
N THR A 35 -9.61 3.09 -13.50
CA THR A 35 -8.49 2.90 -14.45
C THR A 35 -7.31 3.80 -14.10
N SER A 36 -7.58 5.04 -13.71
CA SER A 36 -6.55 6.00 -13.32
C SER A 36 -5.80 5.55 -12.07
N PHE A 37 -6.52 5.15 -11.02
CA PHE A 37 -5.95 4.62 -9.78
C PHE A 37 -5.09 3.38 -10.07
N VAL A 38 -5.63 2.37 -10.76
CA VAL A 38 -4.89 1.14 -11.07
C VAL A 38 -3.64 1.39 -11.93
N THR A 39 -3.68 2.38 -12.81
CA THR A 39 -2.57 2.63 -13.74
C THR A 39 -1.46 3.47 -13.12
N ARG A 40 -1.81 4.42 -12.25
CA ARG A 40 -0.92 5.48 -11.76
C ARG A 40 -0.48 5.30 -10.31
N ASP A 41 -1.31 4.68 -9.48
CA ASP A 41 -1.15 4.67 -8.03
C ASP A 41 -0.74 3.30 -7.49
N PHE A 42 -0.53 2.31 -8.38
CA PHE A 42 0.01 1.00 -8.02
C PHE A 42 1.52 0.92 -8.22
N TYR A 43 2.21 0.45 -7.20
CA TYR A 43 3.56 -0.08 -7.28
C TYR A 43 3.50 -1.61 -7.13
N VAL A 44 3.66 -2.31 -8.26
CA VAL A 44 3.51 -3.77 -8.33
C VAL A 44 2.13 -4.21 -7.80
N ASP A 45 2.06 -4.80 -6.60
CA ASP A 45 0.85 -5.29 -5.96
C ASP A 45 0.26 -4.32 -4.92
N ASP A 46 0.99 -3.28 -4.53
CA ASP A 46 0.56 -2.29 -3.55
C ASP A 46 -0.03 -1.05 -4.23
N GLY A 47 -1.29 -0.73 -3.92
CA GLY A 47 -1.96 0.51 -4.35
C GLY A 47 -1.91 1.55 -3.24
N LEU A 48 -1.43 2.77 -3.53
CA LEU A 48 -1.34 3.87 -2.57
C LEU A 48 -1.85 5.17 -3.20
N THR A 49 -2.90 5.74 -2.63
CA THR A 49 -3.51 6.98 -3.13
C THR A 49 -4.00 7.85 -1.97
N SER A 50 -4.30 9.11 -2.27
CA SER A 50 -4.89 10.07 -1.33
C SER A 50 -6.08 10.75 -1.98
N CYS A 51 -7.15 10.96 -1.20
CA CYS A 51 -8.38 11.57 -1.69
C CYS A 51 -8.75 12.79 -0.84
N PRO A 52 -9.33 13.85 -1.42
CA PRO A 52 -9.81 15.02 -0.70
C PRO A 52 -10.87 14.73 0.37
N THR A 53 -11.72 13.71 0.15
CA THR A 53 -12.82 13.37 1.05
C THR A 53 -12.87 11.87 1.35
N LYS A 54 -13.49 11.53 2.49
CA LYS A 54 -13.66 10.15 2.95
C LYS A 54 -14.60 9.38 2.02
N GLU A 55 -15.64 10.05 1.54
CA GLU A 55 -16.65 9.51 0.63
C GLU A 55 -16.02 9.14 -0.72
N GLU A 56 -15.15 9.99 -1.25
CA GLU A 56 -14.40 9.71 -2.48
C GLU A 56 -13.45 8.51 -2.29
N ALA A 57 -12.74 8.43 -1.15
CA ALA A 57 -11.86 7.31 -0.85
C ALA A 57 -12.64 5.98 -0.78
N VAL A 58 -13.74 5.94 -0.03
CA VAL A 58 -14.60 4.75 0.10
C VAL A 58 -15.16 4.34 -1.26
N LYS A 59 -15.66 5.30 -2.04
CA LYS A 59 -16.20 5.04 -3.37
C LYS A 59 -15.14 4.48 -4.30
N LEU A 60 -13.98 5.12 -4.40
CA LEU A 60 -12.87 4.69 -5.26
C LEU A 60 -12.43 3.25 -4.94
N MET A 61 -12.24 2.94 -3.65
CA MET A 61 -11.82 1.62 -3.21
C MET A 61 -12.90 0.55 -3.46
N LYS A 62 -14.18 0.84 -3.21
CA LYS A 62 -15.29 -0.10 -3.49
C LYS A 62 -15.47 -0.35 -4.98
N ASP A 63 -15.47 0.71 -5.79
CA ASP A 63 -15.57 0.61 -7.25
C ASP A 63 -14.40 -0.22 -7.80
N THR A 64 -13.19 0.04 -7.32
CA THR A 64 -12.00 -0.72 -7.73
C THR A 64 -12.08 -2.19 -7.30
N GLN A 65 -12.52 -2.47 -6.06
CA GLN A 65 -12.68 -3.85 -5.58
C GLN A 65 -13.68 -4.64 -6.43
N GLN A 66 -14.81 -4.02 -6.77
CA GLN A 66 -15.84 -4.65 -7.62
C GLN A 66 -15.38 -4.81 -9.07
N ALA A 67 -14.74 -3.80 -9.65
CA ALA A 67 -14.18 -3.84 -10.99
C ALA A 67 -13.15 -4.98 -11.14
N LEU A 68 -12.18 -5.04 -10.23
CA LEU A 68 -11.13 -6.06 -10.28
C LEU A 68 -11.68 -7.47 -10.04
N ALA A 69 -12.66 -7.63 -9.16
CA ALA A 69 -13.33 -8.91 -8.95
C ALA A 69 -14.11 -9.35 -10.20
N LYS A 70 -14.86 -8.44 -10.83
CA LYS A 70 -15.72 -8.75 -11.98
C LYS A 70 -14.94 -9.02 -13.27
N TYR A 71 -13.95 -8.20 -13.60
CA TYR A 71 -13.24 -8.26 -14.88
C TYR A 71 -11.90 -9.01 -14.84
N GLY A 72 -11.33 -9.19 -13.64
CA GLY A 72 -10.03 -9.84 -13.46
C GLY A 72 -10.06 -11.08 -12.56
N ASN A 73 -11.17 -11.34 -11.85
CA ASN A 73 -11.21 -12.29 -10.74
C ASN A 73 -10.07 -12.03 -9.72
N LEU A 74 -9.76 -10.74 -9.50
CA LEU A 74 -8.71 -10.28 -8.61
C LEU A 74 -9.35 -9.73 -7.33
N ARG A 75 -8.85 -10.17 -6.18
CA ARG A 75 -9.30 -9.67 -4.87
C ARG A 75 -8.40 -8.53 -4.42
N LEU A 76 -8.93 -7.31 -4.39
CA LEU A 76 -8.31 -6.18 -3.70
C LEU A 76 -8.62 -6.29 -2.20
N HIS A 77 -7.58 -6.23 -1.37
CA HIS A 77 -7.67 -6.44 0.08
C HIS A 77 -6.47 -5.82 0.80
N LYS A 78 -6.42 -5.96 2.14
CA LYS A 78 -5.47 -5.31 3.06
C LYS A 78 -5.59 -3.78 3.07
N PHE A 79 -6.82 -3.27 3.07
CA PHE A 79 -7.07 -1.84 3.21
C PHE A 79 -6.50 -1.30 4.52
N ALA A 80 -5.87 -0.13 4.43
CA ALA A 80 -5.35 0.66 5.53
C ALA A 80 -5.54 2.14 5.19
N SER A 81 -5.99 2.93 6.15
CA SER A 81 -6.26 4.37 5.98
C SER A 81 -6.11 5.08 7.31
N ASN A 82 -5.64 6.34 7.26
CA ASN A 82 -5.60 7.26 8.39
C ASN A 82 -6.98 7.71 8.90
N CYS A 83 -8.07 7.23 8.27
CA CYS A 83 -9.43 7.56 8.66
C CYS A 83 -10.23 6.31 9.09
N ALA A 84 -10.68 6.31 10.35
CA ALA A 84 -11.54 5.27 10.93
C ALA A 84 -12.81 5.00 10.11
N GLU A 85 -13.46 6.06 9.64
CA GLU A 85 -14.70 5.98 8.87
C GLU A 85 -14.48 5.26 7.54
N VAL A 86 -13.36 5.53 6.86
CA VAL A 86 -12.98 4.82 5.62
C VAL A 86 -12.76 3.35 5.92
N MET A 87 -12.05 3.02 7.01
CA MET A 87 -11.79 1.63 7.42
C MET A 87 -13.08 0.87 7.74
N SER A 88 -14.04 1.52 8.42
CA SER A 88 -15.34 0.93 8.79
C SER A 88 -16.21 0.56 7.58
N ALA A 89 -15.92 1.10 6.39
CA ALA A 89 -16.68 0.84 5.18
C ALA A 89 -16.38 -0.52 4.54
N PHE A 90 -15.35 -1.23 5.00
CA PHE A 90 -14.88 -2.52 4.46
C PHE A 90 -15.05 -3.66 5.47
N HIS A 91 -15.15 -4.89 4.96
CA HIS A 91 -15.25 -6.06 5.81
C HIS A 91 -13.92 -6.34 6.53
N ALA A 92 -13.97 -6.81 7.79
CA ALA A 92 -12.77 -7.09 8.60
C ALA A 92 -11.76 -8.04 7.93
N SER A 93 -12.23 -8.94 7.05
CA SER A 93 -11.33 -9.83 6.28
C SER A 93 -10.46 -9.09 5.28
N ASP A 94 -10.91 -7.93 4.80
CA ASP A 94 -10.23 -7.13 3.78
C ASP A 94 -9.39 -6.01 4.39
N LEU A 95 -9.45 -5.78 5.70
CA LEU A 95 -8.55 -4.86 6.41
C LEU A 95 -7.16 -5.48 6.59
N ALA A 96 -6.12 -4.64 6.62
CA ALA A 96 -4.77 -5.08 6.96
C ALA A 96 -4.75 -5.77 8.33
N SER A 97 -3.97 -6.84 8.48
CA SER A 97 -3.93 -7.69 9.69
C SER A 97 -3.71 -6.93 11.00
N ASN A 98 -2.99 -5.81 10.91
CA ASN A 98 -2.60 -4.98 12.04
C ASN A 98 -3.73 -4.02 12.46
N LEU A 99 -4.81 -3.95 11.68
CA LEU A 99 -5.92 -3.01 11.80
C LEU A 99 -7.27 -3.70 12.03
N LYS A 100 -7.30 -5.04 12.16
CA LYS A 100 -8.54 -5.82 12.28
C LYS A 100 -9.25 -5.67 13.62
N ASP A 101 -8.49 -5.38 14.68
CA ASP A 101 -8.99 -5.27 16.07
C ASP A 101 -8.63 -3.91 16.68
N LEU A 102 -8.35 -2.89 15.86
CA LEU A 102 -7.75 -1.66 16.35
C LEU A 102 -8.79 -0.61 16.71
N ASP A 103 -8.90 -0.31 18.01
CA ASP A 103 -9.48 0.94 18.48
C ASP A 103 -8.43 2.06 18.29
N LEU A 104 -8.64 2.91 17.28
CA LEU A 104 -7.69 3.98 16.89
C LEU A 104 -7.44 4.98 18.03
N GLU A 105 -8.29 4.99 19.05
CA GLU A 105 -8.15 5.85 20.24
C GLU A 105 -7.37 5.19 21.39
N CYS A 106 -7.23 3.86 21.44
CA CYS A 106 -6.79 3.16 22.65
C CYS A 106 -5.58 2.24 22.51
N ASP A 107 -5.30 1.67 21.34
CA ASP A 107 -4.26 0.64 21.20
C ASP A 107 -2.94 1.12 20.56
N SER A 108 -1.85 0.45 20.95
CA SER A 108 -0.48 0.77 20.55
C SER A 108 -0.33 0.96 19.03
N LYS A 109 0.06 2.18 18.65
CA LYS A 109 0.33 2.71 17.31
C LYS A 109 0.44 1.66 16.20
N PRO A 110 -0.54 1.58 15.27
CA PRO A 110 -0.50 0.63 14.17
C PRO A 110 0.59 1.07 13.20
N LEU A 111 1.79 0.50 13.34
CA LEU A 111 2.88 0.72 12.41
C LEU A 111 2.57 -0.09 11.14
N GLN A 112 2.08 0.59 10.10
CA GLN A 112 1.91 -0.01 8.78
C GLN A 112 3.22 0.12 8.01
N ARG A 113 3.55 -0.86 7.17
CA ARG A 113 4.58 -0.67 6.14
C ARG A 113 3.92 -0.34 4.82
N SER A 114 4.35 0.75 4.19
CA SER A 114 3.91 1.18 2.86
C SER A 114 5.15 1.37 2.00
N LEU A 115 5.31 0.51 0.98
CA LEU A 115 6.44 0.58 0.04
C LEU A 115 7.82 0.56 0.72
N GLY A 116 7.95 -0.19 1.82
CA GLY A 116 9.19 -0.31 2.61
C GLY A 116 9.41 0.79 3.65
N LEU A 117 8.64 1.89 3.61
CA LEU A 117 8.61 2.90 4.67
C LEU A 117 7.67 2.48 5.80
N SER A 118 7.98 2.90 7.02
CA SER A 118 7.04 2.76 8.14
C SER A 118 6.10 3.96 8.12
N TRP A 119 4.80 3.73 8.27
CA TRP A 119 3.76 4.76 8.26
C TRP A 119 2.95 4.64 9.54
N ASP A 120 2.94 5.72 10.32
CA ASP A 120 2.03 5.91 11.45
C ASP A 120 0.70 6.42 10.90
N VAL A 121 -0.27 5.50 10.81
CA VAL A 121 -1.58 5.74 10.23
C VAL A 121 -2.39 6.76 11.06
N ASN A 122 -2.16 6.84 12.37
CA ASN A 122 -2.93 7.73 13.26
C ASN A 122 -2.51 9.19 13.11
N THR A 123 -1.21 9.43 12.96
CA THR A 123 -0.65 10.79 12.84
C THR A 123 -0.38 11.20 11.39
N ASP A 124 -0.60 10.29 10.45
CA ASP A 124 -0.30 10.44 9.03
C ASP A 124 1.17 10.82 8.74
N ASN A 125 2.10 10.19 9.45
CA ASN A 125 3.53 10.47 9.34
C ASN A 125 4.32 9.24 8.88
N PHE A 126 5.26 9.45 7.96
CA PHE A 126 6.30 8.45 7.72
C PHE A 126 7.31 8.45 8.85
N LEU A 127 7.65 7.25 9.31
CA LEU A 127 8.55 7.01 10.42
C LEU A 127 9.84 6.33 9.93
N PHE A 128 10.96 6.83 10.44
CA PHE A 128 12.27 6.25 10.24
C PHE A 128 12.77 5.64 11.55
N GLN A 129 13.06 4.35 11.51
CA GLN A 129 13.64 3.66 12.66
C GLN A 129 15.16 3.70 12.55
N LEU A 130 15.77 4.40 13.50
CA LEU A 130 17.23 4.42 13.67
C LEU A 130 17.64 3.18 14.47
N SER A 131 18.65 2.45 13.96
CA SER A 131 19.30 1.41 14.78
C SER A 131 20.09 2.07 15.90
N SER A 132 19.81 1.69 17.15
CA SER A 132 20.58 2.10 18.33
C SER A 132 21.84 1.25 18.54
N GLU A 133 22.21 0.42 17.56
CA GLU A 133 23.42 -0.40 17.65
C GLU A 133 24.68 0.48 17.60
N ASN A 134 25.51 0.36 18.64
CA ASN A 134 26.84 0.97 18.65
C ASN A 134 27.75 0.26 17.65
N LYS A 135 27.85 0.80 16.43
CA LYS A 135 28.77 0.30 15.40
C LYS A 135 30.16 0.94 15.56
N PRO A 136 31.26 0.22 15.25
CA PRO A 136 32.61 0.77 15.34
C PRO A 136 32.79 2.01 14.47
N ILE A 137 33.52 3.03 14.94
CA ILE A 137 33.82 4.27 14.20
C ILE A 137 34.86 3.96 13.11
N THR A 138 34.39 3.32 12.05
CA THR A 138 35.12 2.95 10.85
C THR A 138 34.29 3.35 9.64
N ARG A 139 34.91 3.52 8.47
CA ARG A 139 34.16 3.79 7.23
C ARG A 139 33.03 2.78 7.01
N ARG A 140 33.29 1.50 7.30
CA ARG A 140 32.30 0.42 7.19
C ARG A 140 31.17 0.56 8.22
N GLY A 141 31.48 0.92 9.46
CA GLY A 141 30.49 1.15 10.51
C GLY A 141 29.57 2.32 10.19
N ILE A 142 30.14 3.46 9.76
CA ILE A 142 29.39 4.65 9.34
C ILE A 142 28.47 4.32 8.16
N LEU A 143 28.99 3.69 7.10
CA LEU A 143 28.18 3.28 5.95
C LEU A 143 27.10 2.28 6.34
N SER A 144 27.38 1.35 7.25
CA SER A 144 26.37 0.40 7.75
C SER A 144 25.25 1.09 8.53
N THR A 145 25.54 2.15 9.29
CA THR A 145 24.51 2.94 9.96
C THR A 145 23.67 3.72 8.94
N ILE A 146 24.32 4.43 8.02
CA ILE A 146 23.63 5.21 6.97
C ILE A 146 22.75 4.30 6.10
N ASN A 147 23.30 3.19 5.61
CA ASN A 147 22.57 2.25 4.76
C ASN A 147 21.50 1.42 5.50
N SER A 148 21.47 1.46 6.84
CA SER A 148 20.38 0.84 7.61
C SER A 148 19.10 1.67 7.60
N LEU A 149 19.20 2.95 7.25
CA LEU A 149 18.05 3.82 7.03
C LEU A 149 17.52 3.60 5.61
N TYR A 150 16.29 3.10 5.52
CA TYR A 150 15.60 2.98 4.25
C TYR A 150 14.88 4.31 3.95
N ASP A 151 15.48 5.13 3.08
CA ASP A 151 14.93 6.41 2.63
C ASP A 151 14.93 6.51 1.10
N PRO A 152 14.02 5.77 0.41
CA PRO A 152 13.96 5.74 -1.04
C PRO A 152 13.54 7.08 -1.67
N LEU A 153 12.93 7.98 -0.89
CA LEU A 153 12.42 9.27 -1.36
C LEU A 153 13.33 10.44 -0.98
N GLY A 154 14.35 10.21 -0.16
CA GLY A 154 15.31 11.24 0.24
C GLY A 154 14.75 12.24 1.26
N PHE A 155 13.80 11.85 2.11
CA PHE A 155 13.24 12.74 3.14
C PHE A 155 14.25 13.12 4.23
N LEU A 156 15.21 12.24 4.51
CA LEU A 156 16.29 12.47 5.49
C LEU A 156 17.58 12.93 4.84
N ALA A 157 17.68 12.86 3.50
CA ALA A 157 18.84 13.36 2.78
C ALA A 157 18.93 14.90 2.94
N PRO A 158 20.12 15.44 3.26
CA PRO A 158 20.33 16.89 3.42
C PRO A 158 20.18 17.68 2.13
#